data_AF-A0A7W1NX60-F1
#
_entry.id   AF-A0A7W1NX60-F1
#
_cell.length_a   1.000
_cell.length_b   1.000
_cell.length_c   1.000
_cell.angle_alpha   90.00
_cell.angle_beta   90.00
_cell.angle_gamma   90.00
#
_symmetry.space_group_name_H-M   'P 1'
#
loop_
_entity.id
_entity.type
_entity.pdbx_description
1 polymer ?
#
loop_
_entity_poly.entity_id
_entity_poly.type
_entity_poly.pdbx_seq_one_letter_code
_entity_poly.pdbx_strand_id
1 'polypeptide(L)'
;DTSHPNVLQHIETVEDTLAALEMPPVPRILVWNKIDQLDNSIIPSRIGNELYVAETPISAQNNIGIDGLLAAIEDVLNSYLRKTKLSIPYQRGDLVSQLFELATVENQEHTEDGVILTVQLPMSLQERFKEFQIN
;
A
#
# COMPACT_ATOMS: atom_id res chain seq x y z
N ASP A 1 13.13 -15.55 4.88
CA ASP A 1 14.50 -15.92 4.46
C ASP A 1 14.41 -17.27 3.77
N THR A 2 14.65 -17.30 2.46
CA THR A 2 14.38 -18.48 1.61
C THR A 2 15.35 -19.62 1.84
N SER A 3 16.57 -19.37 2.32
CA SER A 3 17.57 -20.43 2.55
C SER A 3 17.40 -21.13 3.91
N HIS A 4 16.47 -20.69 4.75
CA HIS A 4 16.24 -21.30 6.06
C HIS A 4 15.37 -22.57 5.93
N PRO A 5 15.80 -23.73 6.47
CA PRO A 5 15.05 -24.99 6.32
C PRO A 5 13.63 -24.94 6.91
N ASN A 6 13.43 -24.11 7.94
CA ASN A 6 12.13 -23.94 8.61
C ASN A 6 11.41 -22.63 8.22
N VAL A 7 11.59 -22.15 6.98
CA VAL A 7 11.02 -20.86 6.55
C VAL A 7 9.51 -20.76 6.78
N LEU A 8 8.76 -21.86 6.61
CA LEU A 8 7.31 -21.88 6.85
C LEU A 8 6.95 -21.67 8.33
N GLN A 9 7.68 -22.30 9.24
CA GLN A 9 7.48 -22.14 10.68
C GLN A 9 7.82 -20.72 11.14
N HIS A 10 8.82 -20.09 10.51
CA HIS A 10 9.16 -18.69 10.80
C HIS A 10 8.03 -17.74 10.39
N ILE A 11 7.40 -17.99 9.23
CA ILE A 11 6.23 -17.23 8.79
C ILE A 11 5.10 -17.37 9.82
N GLU A 12 4.78 -18.61 10.23
CA GLU A 12 3.73 -18.85 11.25
C GLU A 12 4.03 -18.15 12.58
N THR A 13 5.27 -18.20 13.06
CA THR A 13 5.69 -17.50 14.29
C THR A 13 5.48 -15.98 14.19
N VAL A 14 5.75 -15.39 13.01
CA VAL A 14 5.49 -13.97 12.76
C VAL A 14 3.99 -13.69 12.75
N GLU A 15 3.18 -14.55 12.12
CA GLU A 15 1.73 -14.43 12.13
C GLU A 15 1.14 -14.46 13.54
N ASP A 16 1.58 -15.41 14.37
CA ASP A 16 1.17 -15.51 15.78
C ASP A 16 1.53 -14.25 16.56
N THR A 17 2.72 -13.69 16.30
CA THR A 17 3.17 -12.45 16.94
C THR A 17 2.31 -11.26 16.50
N LEU A 18 2.00 -11.14 15.21
CA LEU A 18 1.14 -10.07 14.68
C LEU A 18 -0.29 -10.15 15.23
N ALA A 19 -0.83 -11.37 15.36
CA ALA A 19 -2.14 -11.61 15.98
C ALA A 19 -2.14 -11.22 17.47
N ALA A 20 -1.07 -11.56 18.21
CA ALA A 20 -0.94 -11.20 19.62
C ALA A 20 -0.82 -9.68 19.87
N LEU A 21 -0.34 -8.92 18.88
CA LEU A 21 -0.25 -7.46 18.94
C LEU A 21 -1.58 -6.74 18.62
N GLU A 22 -2.67 -7.48 18.37
CA GLU A 22 -3.99 -6.94 18.00
C GLU A 22 -3.92 -5.92 16.84
N MET A 23 -2.96 -6.10 15.93
CA MET A 23 -2.81 -5.21 14.80
C MET A 23 -4.02 -5.32 13.88
N PRO A 24 -4.55 -4.19 13.36
CA PRO A 24 -5.60 -4.25 12.37
C PRO A 24 -5.11 -5.02 11.13
N PRO A 25 -6.02 -5.70 10.40
CA PRO A 25 -5.66 -6.36 9.16
C PRO A 25 -5.14 -5.30 8.18
N VAL A 26 -3.86 -5.42 7.83
CA VAL A 26 -3.19 -4.58 6.84
C VAL A 26 -2.78 -5.44 5.65
N PRO A 27 -2.89 -4.94 4.41
CA PRO A 27 -2.39 -5.63 3.23
C PRO A 27 -0.89 -5.89 3.36
N ARG A 28 -0.44 -7.10 3.00
CA ARG A 28 0.96 -7.53 3.15
C ARG A 28 1.53 -8.01 1.83
N ILE A 29 2.81 -7.72 1.64
CA ILE A 29 3.62 -8.25 0.54
C ILE A 29 4.63 -9.21 1.15
N LEU A 30 4.59 -10.49 0.76
CA LEU A 30 5.57 -11.47 1.22
C LEU A 30 6.85 -11.36 0.40
N VAL A 31 7.97 -11.05 1.06
CA VAL A 31 9.27 -10.89 0.39
C VAL A 31 10.12 -12.13 0.65
N TRP A 32 10.30 -12.93 -0.38
CA TRP A 32 11.18 -14.09 -0.40
C TRP A 32 12.63 -13.63 -0.60
N ASN A 33 13.25 -13.15 0.48
CA ASN A 33 14.63 -12.67 0.46
C ASN A 33 15.67 -13.81 0.54
N LYS A 34 16.85 -13.58 -0.06
CA LYS A 34 18.02 -14.48 -0.22
C LYS A 34 17.87 -15.55 -1.30
N ILE A 35 17.21 -15.24 -2.41
CA ILE A 35 17.04 -16.19 -3.53
C ILE A 35 18.36 -16.62 -4.18
N ASP A 36 19.44 -15.86 -3.99
CA ASP A 36 20.79 -16.19 -4.46
C ASP A 36 21.37 -17.45 -3.78
N GLN A 37 20.81 -17.86 -2.64
CA GLN A 37 21.23 -19.05 -1.89
C GLN A 37 20.34 -20.27 -2.17
N LEU A 38 19.43 -20.18 -3.15
CA LEU A 38 18.56 -21.28 -3.52
C LEU A 38 19.25 -22.20 -4.52
N ASP A 39 19.54 -23.43 -4.11
CA ASP A 39 20.09 -24.49 -4.96
C ASP A 39 18.98 -25.12 -5.85
N ASN A 40 18.29 -24.32 -6.66
CA ASN A 40 17.14 -24.70 -7.50
C ASN A 40 15.88 -25.20 -6.76
N SER A 41 15.75 -24.88 -5.48
CA SER A 41 14.53 -25.17 -4.72
C SER A 41 13.38 -24.26 -5.17
N ILE A 42 12.19 -24.84 -5.36
CA ILE A 42 10.97 -24.08 -5.70
C ILE A 42 10.59 -23.24 -4.48
N ILE A 43 10.41 -21.94 -4.68
CA ILE A 43 9.84 -21.06 -3.66
C ILE A 43 8.36 -21.44 -3.49
N PRO A 44 7.92 -21.87 -2.29
CA PRO A 44 6.52 -22.18 -2.07
C PRO A 44 5.70 -20.90 -2.22
N SER A 45 4.68 -20.92 -3.08
CA SER A 45 3.70 -19.82 -3.15
C SER A 45 2.78 -19.91 -1.94
N ARG A 46 2.55 -18.77 -1.27
CA ARG A 46 1.52 -18.61 -0.21
C ARG A 46 0.40 -17.66 -0.64
N ILE A 47 0.29 -17.34 -1.94
CA ILE A 47 -0.85 -16.61 -2.50
C ILE A 47 -2.12 -17.42 -2.22
N GLY A 48 -3.01 -16.89 -1.38
CA GLY A 48 -4.20 -17.62 -0.91
C GLY A 48 -4.62 -17.33 0.53
N ASN A 49 -3.81 -16.59 1.30
CA ASN A 49 -4.24 -15.97 2.56
C ASN A 49 -4.82 -14.58 2.27
N GLU A 50 -5.96 -14.22 2.88
CA GLU A 50 -6.69 -12.96 2.65
C GLU A 50 -5.83 -11.70 2.83
N LEU A 51 -4.78 -11.75 3.65
CA LEU A 51 -3.92 -10.59 3.93
C LEU A 51 -2.70 -10.47 3.02
N TYR A 52 -2.27 -11.56 2.38
CA TYR A 52 -1.10 -11.55 1.49
C TYR A 52 -1.53 -11.26 0.06
N VAL A 53 -1.38 -10.00 -0.34
CA VAL A 53 -1.89 -9.48 -1.62
C VAL A 53 -0.88 -9.58 -2.76
N ALA A 54 0.41 -9.79 -2.43
CA ALA A 54 1.47 -10.02 -3.40
C ALA A 54 2.64 -10.78 -2.78
N GLU A 55 3.46 -11.41 -3.62
CA GLU A 55 4.72 -12.04 -3.22
C GLU A 55 5.83 -11.67 -4.20
N THR A 56 7.06 -11.50 -3.71
CA THR A 56 8.20 -11.15 -4.56
C THR A 56 9.50 -11.82 -4.12
N PRO A 57 10.20 -12.49 -5.05
CA PRO A 57 11.53 -13.06 -4.81
C PRO A 57 12.63 -12.00 -4.98
N ILE A 58 13.50 -11.84 -3.98
CA ILE A 58 14.63 -10.91 -4.04
C ILE A 58 15.93 -11.52 -3.50
N SER A 59 17.05 -10.96 -3.94
CA SER A 59 18.30 -10.98 -3.19
C SER A 59 18.68 -9.55 -2.85
N ALA A 60 18.37 -9.12 -1.62
CA ALA A 60 18.69 -7.76 -1.19
C ALA A 60 20.20 -7.48 -1.24
N GLN A 61 21.03 -8.47 -0.91
CA GLN A 61 22.48 -8.34 -0.91
C GLN A 61 23.05 -8.16 -2.33
N ASN A 62 22.48 -8.85 -3.32
CA ASN A 62 22.93 -8.78 -4.71
C ASN A 62 22.12 -7.79 -5.57
N ASN A 63 21.21 -7.04 -4.95
CA ASN A 63 20.30 -6.11 -5.61
C ASN A 63 19.44 -6.76 -6.73
N ILE A 64 19.02 -8.01 -6.52
CA ILE A 64 18.20 -8.77 -7.49
C ILE A 64 16.74 -8.69 -7.08
N GLY A 65 15.84 -8.43 -8.03
CA GLY A 65 14.39 -8.42 -7.82
C GLY A 65 13.83 -7.17 -7.14
N ILE A 66 14.68 -6.17 -6.85
CA ILE A 66 14.29 -4.94 -6.15
C ILE A 66 13.29 -4.11 -6.96
N ASP A 67 13.50 -3.95 -8.27
CA ASP A 67 12.54 -3.22 -9.13
C ASP A 67 11.17 -3.90 -9.14
N GLY A 68 11.13 -5.23 -9.13
CA GLY A 68 9.88 -5.99 -9.05
C GLY A 68 9.19 -5.84 -7.69
N LEU A 69 9.95 -5.79 -6.59
CA LEU A 69 9.41 -5.46 -5.26
C LEU A 69 8.85 -4.03 -5.22
N LEU A 70 9.54 -3.05 -5.79
CA LEU A 70 9.07 -1.66 -5.85
C LEU A 70 7.76 -1.55 -6.66
N ALA A 71 7.69 -2.20 -7.82
CA ALA A 71 6.48 -2.25 -8.63
C ALA A 71 5.31 -2.91 -7.86
N ALA A 72 5.55 -4.02 -7.15
CA ALA A 72 4.53 -4.67 -6.34
C ALA A 72 4.03 -3.77 -5.19
N ILE A 73 4.93 -3.01 -4.55
CA ILE A 73 4.55 -2.02 -3.53
C ILE A 73 3.67 -0.94 -4.15
N GLU A 74 4.06 -0.39 -5.30
CA GLU A 74 3.32 0.65 -6.01
C GLU A 74 1.93 0.16 -6.42
N ASP A 75 1.81 -1.04 -7.00
CA ASP A 75 0.54 -1.64 -7.38
C ASP A 75 -0.40 -1.82 -6.19
N VAL A 76 0.14 -2.33 -5.07
CA VAL A 76 -0.63 -2.50 -3.84
C VAL A 76 -1.11 -1.14 -3.36
N LEU A 77 -0.23 -0.15 -3.19
CA LEU A 77 -0.62 1.19 -2.73
C LEU A 77 -1.70 1.81 -3.63
N ASN A 78 -1.51 1.75 -4.95
CA ASN A 78 -2.46 2.27 -5.93
C ASN A 78 -3.81 1.58 -5.86
N SER A 79 -3.87 0.27 -5.57
CA SER A 79 -5.13 -0.46 -5.41
C SER A 79 -5.99 0.03 -4.24
N TYR A 80 -5.38 0.70 -3.24
CA TYR A 80 -6.07 1.28 -2.09
C TYR A 80 -6.35 2.78 -2.24
N LEU A 81 -5.89 3.40 -3.32
CA LEU A 81 -6.23 4.77 -3.65
C LEU A 81 -7.57 4.81 -4.37
N ARG A 82 -8.37 5.82 -4.02
CA ARG A 82 -9.67 6.06 -4.64
C ARG A 82 -9.70 7.48 -5.17
N LYS A 83 -10.02 7.58 -6.46
CA LYS A 83 -10.25 8.84 -7.13
C LYS A 83 -11.50 9.49 -6.55
N THR A 84 -11.35 10.71 -6.07
CA THR A 84 -12.41 11.50 -5.46
C THR A 84 -12.37 12.91 -5.99
N LYS A 85 -13.55 13.45 -6.28
CA LYS A 85 -13.73 14.85 -6.64
C LYS A 85 -14.29 15.60 -5.44
N LEU A 86 -13.64 16.70 -5.07
CA LEU A 86 -13.95 17.48 -3.86
C LEU A 86 -14.20 18.93 -4.24
N SER A 87 -15.22 19.56 -3.65
CA SER A 87 -15.45 21.00 -3.73
C SER A 87 -15.15 21.63 -2.37
N ILE A 88 -14.05 22.37 -2.29
CA ILE A 88 -13.55 22.96 -1.04
C ILE A 88 -13.79 24.48 -1.05
N PRO A 89 -14.64 25.02 -0.15
CA PRO A 89 -14.85 26.46 -0.03
C PRO A 89 -13.56 27.20 0.36
N TYR A 90 -13.41 28.46 -0.07
CA TYR A 90 -12.20 29.24 0.25
C TYR A 90 -11.96 29.42 1.76
N GLN A 91 -13.02 29.37 2.59
CA GLN A 91 -12.89 29.41 4.05
C GLN A 91 -12.17 28.18 4.63
N ARG A 92 -12.09 27.09 3.86
CA ARG A 92 -11.45 25.82 4.23
C ARG A 92 -10.15 25.56 3.46
N GLY A 93 -9.36 26.61 3.23
CA GLY A 93 -8.04 26.50 2.63
C GLY A 93 -7.09 25.54 3.37
N ASP A 94 -7.34 25.31 4.67
CA ASP A 94 -6.66 24.29 5.47
C ASP A 94 -6.78 22.88 4.88
N LEU A 95 -7.94 22.56 4.30
CA LEU A 95 -8.20 21.25 3.69
C LEU A 95 -7.51 21.11 2.34
N VAL A 96 -7.40 22.19 1.57
CA VAL A 96 -6.64 22.20 0.32
C VAL A 96 -5.17 21.87 0.59
N SER A 97 -4.54 22.55 1.55
CA SER A 97 -3.16 22.26 1.96
C SER A 97 -2.98 20.81 2.42
N GLN A 98 -3.90 20.30 3.23
CA GLN A 98 -3.85 18.90 3.67
C GLN A 98 -4.00 17.90 2.51
N LEU A 99 -4.82 18.20 1.50
CA LEU A 99 -4.95 17.34 0.32
C LEU A 99 -3.67 17.32 -0.51
N PHE A 100 -2.92 18.43 -0.58
CA PHE A 100 -1.60 18.45 -1.21
C PHE A 100 -0.55 17.65 -0.43
N GLU A 101 -0.71 17.49 0.88
CA GLU A 101 0.20 16.68 1.72
C GLU A 101 -0.16 15.20 1.75
N LEU A 102 -1.45 14.88 1.78
CA LEU A 102 -1.97 13.54 2.08
C LEU A 102 -2.49 12.78 0.85
N ALA A 103 -2.62 13.44 -0.30
CA ALA A 103 -3.19 12.86 -1.51
C ALA A 103 -2.41 13.26 -2.75
N THR A 104 -2.60 12.51 -3.84
CA THR A 104 -2.09 12.89 -5.16
C THR A 104 -3.15 13.74 -5.85
N VAL A 105 -2.87 15.03 -6.04
CA VAL A 105 -3.76 15.96 -6.77
C VAL A 105 -3.58 15.78 -8.27
N GLU A 106 -4.63 15.34 -8.97
CA GLU A 106 -4.65 15.16 -10.42
C GLU A 106 -5.13 16.41 -11.18
N ASN A 107 -6.06 17.17 -10.59
CA ASN A 107 -6.60 18.39 -11.19
C ASN A 107 -7.05 19.39 -10.12
N GLN A 108 -6.97 20.67 -10.47
CA GLN A 108 -7.45 21.78 -9.66
C GLN A 108 -8.16 22.82 -10.53
N GLU A 109 -9.38 23.18 -10.15
CA GLU A 109 -10.19 24.19 -10.82
C GLU A 109 -10.70 25.22 -9.81
N HIS A 110 -10.48 26.50 -10.11
CA HIS A 110 -10.99 27.60 -9.29
C HIS A 110 -12.39 27.99 -9.74
N THR A 111 -13.30 28.11 -8.79
CA THR A 111 -14.69 28.52 -8.98
C THR A 111 -14.98 29.79 -8.17
N GLU A 112 -16.19 30.33 -8.32
CA GLU A 112 -16.62 31.51 -7.55
C GLU A 112 -16.69 31.23 -6.04
N ASP A 113 -17.10 30.03 -5.65
CA ASP A 113 -17.34 29.66 -4.24
C ASP A 113 -16.17 28.92 -3.57
N GLY A 114 -15.19 28.47 -4.35
CA GLY A 114 -14.07 27.68 -3.83
C GLY A 114 -13.20 27.02 -4.90
N VAL A 115 -12.58 25.91 -4.54
CA VAL A 115 -11.70 25.12 -5.41
C VAL A 115 -12.25 23.70 -5.55
N ILE A 116 -12.38 23.25 -6.79
CA ILE A 116 -12.67 21.86 -7.11
C ILE A 116 -11.34 21.12 -7.30
N LEU A 117 -11.13 20.03 -6.56
CA LEU A 117 -9.96 19.17 -6.64
C LEU A 117 -10.36 17.77 -7.08
N THR A 118 -9.61 17.20 -8.03
CA THR A 118 -9.65 15.78 -8.32
C THR A 118 -8.40 15.15 -7.71
N VAL A 119 -8.57 14.24 -6.76
CA VAL A 119 -7.48 13.67 -5.96
C VAL A 119 -7.57 12.15 -5.89
N GLN A 120 -6.43 11.49 -5.74
CA GLN A 120 -6.32 10.09 -5.34
C GLN A 120 -5.94 10.05 -3.86
N LEU A 121 -6.81 9.51 -3.01
CA LEU A 121 -6.53 9.38 -1.58
C LEU A 121 -6.84 7.97 -1.07
N PRO A 122 -6.12 7.50 -0.02
CA PRO A 122 -6.42 6.23 0.64
C PRO A 122 -7.86 6.14 1.12
N MET A 123 -8.43 4.93 1.09
CA MET A 123 -9.79 4.68 1.59
C MET A 123 -10.00 5.14 3.04
N SER A 124 -8.98 5.04 3.89
CA SER A 124 -9.00 5.50 5.28
C SER A 124 -9.22 7.01 5.43
N LEU A 125 -8.84 7.82 4.43
CA LEU A 125 -9.02 9.27 4.43
C LEU A 125 -10.34 9.71 3.76
N GLN A 126 -11.05 8.81 3.08
CA GLN A 126 -12.29 9.15 2.36
C GLN A 126 -13.35 9.75 3.29
N GLU A 127 -13.58 9.13 4.45
CA GLU A 127 -14.58 9.60 5.40
C GLU A 127 -14.28 11.02 5.93
N ARG A 128 -12.99 11.40 6.02
CA ARG A 128 -12.59 12.74 6.47
C ARG A 128 -13.03 13.85 5.51
N PHE A 129 -13.06 13.57 4.21
CA PHE A 129 -13.38 14.56 3.16
C PHE A 129 -14.77 14.38 2.56
N LYS A 130 -15.57 13.46 3.10
CA LYS A 130 -16.85 13.03 2.56
C LYS A 130 -17.87 14.16 2.35
N GLU A 131 -17.92 15.12 3.28
CA GLU A 131 -18.82 16.27 3.20
C GLU A 131 -18.56 17.16 1.97
N PHE A 132 -17.34 17.16 1.46
CA PHE A 132 -16.93 17.97 0.31
C PHE A 132 -16.98 17.19 -1.01
N GLN A 133 -17.33 15.90 -0.97
CA GLN A 133 -17.40 15.07 -2.17
C GLN A 133 -18.51 15.53 -3.10
N ILE A 134 -18.17 15.62 -4.38
CA ILE A 134 -19.10 15.93 -5.46
C ILE A 134 -19.07 14.81 -6.48
N ASN A 135 -20.22 14.58 -7.12
CA ASN A 135 -20.42 13.52 -8.11
C ASN A 135 -19.60 13.73 -9.40
#